data_AF-A0A948AX71-F1
#
_entry.id   AF-A0A948AX71-F1
#
_cell.length_a   1.000
_cell.length_b   1.000
_cell.length_c   1.000
_cell.angle_alpha   90.00
_cell.angle_beta   90.00
_cell.angle_gamma   90.00
#
_symmetry.space_group_name_H-M   'P 1'
#
loop_
_entity.id
_entity.type
_entity.pdbx_description
1 polymer ?
#
loop_
_entity_poly.entity_id
_entity_poly.type
_entity_poly.pdbx_seq_one_letter_code
_entity_poly.pdbx_strand_id
1 'polypeptide(L)'
;DLRKVPETIECFDISNLQGRETVASLVFFRGGRPLKSRYRRFRIRTVRGGDDFASMREVLTRYYRRLLDKKRAPADLVVVDGGAGQLSAAREALAALGLHEVELVGLAKREEVIHRERGLPPVRLPRSSPALHLLQRIRDEAHRFAITYHRLLRSRAVTDSALDRIPGIGRVKKLSLLHHFDSLDAIRAAGAEELGAVRGLHRGDVERIIAFFALEQEHHR
;
A
#
# COMPACT_ATOMS: atom_id res chain seq x y z
N ASP A 1 -22.26 4.04 20.81
CA ASP A 1 -22.69 2.95 19.91
C ASP A 1 -22.76 3.44 18.48
N LEU A 2 -22.71 2.53 17.50
CA LEU A 2 -22.89 2.87 16.09
C LEU A 2 -24.37 3.16 15.82
N ARG A 3 -24.67 4.10 14.92
CA ARG A 3 -26.07 4.43 14.55
C ARG A 3 -26.78 3.27 13.83
N LYS A 4 -26.04 2.40 13.15
CA LYS A 4 -26.55 1.19 12.48
C LYS A 4 -25.47 0.12 12.38
N VAL A 5 -25.88 -1.12 12.12
CA VAL A 5 -24.95 -2.19 11.76
C VAL A 5 -24.30 -1.82 10.42
N PRO A 6 -22.96 -1.76 10.34
CA PRO A 6 -22.28 -1.36 9.11
C PRO A 6 -22.30 -2.50 8.09
N GLU A 7 -22.94 -2.27 6.93
CA GLU A 7 -22.92 -3.22 5.83
C GLU A 7 -21.63 -3.08 5.02
N THR A 8 -21.16 -1.84 4.86
CA THR A 8 -19.94 -1.47 4.15
C THR A 8 -18.88 -0.94 5.10
N ILE A 9 -17.64 -1.43 4.96
CA ILE A 9 -16.52 -1.04 5.81
C ILE A 9 -15.31 -0.71 4.94
N GLU A 10 -14.72 0.45 5.16
CA GLU A 10 -13.45 0.87 4.58
C GLU A 10 -12.35 0.78 5.64
N CYS A 11 -11.20 0.23 5.31
CA CYS A 11 -10.05 0.20 6.22
C CYS A 11 -8.81 0.77 5.56
N PHE A 12 -8.22 1.77 6.21
CA PHE A 12 -7.02 2.47 5.78
C PHE A 12 -5.83 2.07 6.65
N ASP A 13 -4.72 1.71 6.00
CA ASP A 13 -3.43 1.41 6.64
C ASP A 13 -2.34 2.32 6.05
N ILE A 14 -1.44 2.80 6.89
CA ILE A 14 -0.23 3.53 6.50
C ILE A 14 0.97 2.64 6.75
N SER A 15 1.77 2.42 5.70
CA SER A 15 2.96 1.59 5.77
C SER A 15 4.17 2.35 5.22
N ASN A 16 5.26 2.33 5.98
CA ASN A 16 6.52 3.01 5.65
C ASN A 16 7.57 2.01 5.16
N LEU A 17 8.18 2.29 4.00
CA LEU A 17 9.34 1.52 3.51
C LEU A 17 10.64 2.21 3.90
N GLN A 18 11.21 1.83 5.07
CA GLN A 18 12.58 2.17 5.52
C GLN A 18 13.11 3.54 5.04
N GLY A 19 12.31 4.61 5.26
CA GLY A 19 12.70 6.00 5.00
C GLY A 19 12.64 6.52 3.56
N ARG A 20 12.23 5.71 2.56
CA ARG A 20 12.21 6.15 1.14
C ARG A 20 10.81 6.41 0.57
N GLU A 21 9.84 5.54 0.85
CA GLU A 21 8.48 5.70 0.32
C GLU A 21 7.43 5.32 1.38
N THR A 22 6.54 6.25 1.71
CA THR A 22 5.32 5.97 2.48
C THR A 22 4.19 5.66 1.50
N VAL A 23 3.47 4.59 1.79
CA VAL A 23 2.28 4.20 1.04
C VAL A 23 1.11 4.05 1.98
N ALA A 24 -0.08 4.24 1.43
CA ALA A 24 -1.30 3.87 2.10
C ALA A 24 -2.06 2.83 1.30
N SER A 25 -2.80 2.00 2.02
CA SER A 25 -3.66 1.01 1.43
C SER A 25 -5.08 1.20 1.94
N LEU A 26 -6.05 0.95 1.05
CA LEU A 26 -7.48 0.91 1.35
C LEU A 26 -8.00 -0.45 0.94
N VAL A 27 -8.58 -1.16 1.90
CA VAL A 27 -9.39 -2.36 1.65
C VAL A 27 -10.85 -2.07 1.94
N PHE A 28 -11.74 -2.74 1.23
CA PHE A 28 -13.18 -2.52 1.31
C PHE A 28 -13.90 -3.84 1.58
N PHE A 29 -14.83 -3.83 2.52
CA PHE A 29 -15.67 -4.96 2.85
C PHE A 29 -17.14 -4.60 2.64
N ARG A 30 -17.93 -5.57 2.18
CA ARG A 30 -19.40 -5.50 2.10
C ARG A 30 -19.99 -6.79 2.64
N GLY A 31 -20.95 -6.70 3.56
CA GLY A 31 -21.56 -7.87 4.19
C GLY A 31 -20.53 -8.80 4.85
N GLY A 32 -19.49 -8.22 5.49
CA GLY A 32 -18.42 -8.98 6.14
C GLY A 32 -17.43 -9.70 5.20
N ARG A 33 -17.49 -9.45 3.89
CA ARG A 33 -16.62 -10.06 2.88
C ARG A 33 -15.78 -9.02 2.12
N PRO A 34 -14.52 -9.34 1.78
CA PRO A 34 -13.68 -8.52 0.91
C PRO A 34 -14.33 -8.21 -0.44
N LEU A 35 -14.37 -6.94 -0.84
CA LEU A 35 -14.74 -6.50 -2.18
C LEU A 35 -13.52 -5.91 -2.89
N LYS A 36 -12.69 -6.80 -3.45
CA LYS A 36 -11.36 -6.46 -4.01
C LYS A 36 -11.39 -5.41 -5.11
N SER A 37 -12.47 -5.31 -5.90
CA SER A 37 -12.64 -4.29 -6.95
C SER A 37 -12.62 -2.84 -6.42
N ARG A 38 -12.88 -2.67 -5.12
CA ARG A 38 -12.87 -1.37 -4.43
C ARG A 38 -11.54 -1.04 -3.76
N TYR A 39 -10.56 -1.95 -3.77
CA TYR A 39 -9.28 -1.74 -3.09
C TYR A 39 -8.45 -0.66 -3.77
N ARG A 40 -7.71 0.13 -3.01
CA ARG A 40 -6.87 1.21 -3.56
C ARG A 40 -5.52 1.28 -2.85
N ARG A 41 -4.51 1.68 -3.60
CA ARG A 41 -3.17 1.96 -3.09
C ARG A 41 -2.84 3.41 -3.39
N PHE A 42 -2.18 4.06 -2.47
CA PHE A 42 -1.80 5.46 -2.60
C PHE A 42 -0.32 5.58 -2.31
N ARG A 43 0.40 6.27 -3.19
CA ARG A 43 1.70 6.84 -2.83
C ARG A 43 1.45 8.17 -2.13
N ILE A 44 2.09 8.35 -0.98
CA ILE A 44 2.13 9.64 -0.29
C ILE A 44 3.05 10.57 -1.07
N ARG A 45 2.62 11.81 -1.28
CA ARG A 45 3.32 12.75 -2.18
C ARG A 45 3.91 13.94 -1.45
N THR A 46 3.27 14.39 -0.39
CA THR A 46 3.56 15.70 0.21
C THR A 46 4.23 15.59 1.58
N VAL A 47 4.17 14.41 2.20
CA VAL A 47 4.73 14.16 3.53
C VAL A 47 6.17 13.66 3.41
N ARG A 48 7.07 14.27 4.18
CA ARG A 48 8.48 13.86 4.30
C ARG A 48 8.69 13.15 5.64
N GLY A 49 9.62 12.20 5.68
CA GLY A 49 10.12 11.63 6.94
C GLY A 49 9.23 10.60 7.65
N GLY A 50 8.19 10.06 6.99
CA GLY A 50 7.38 8.98 7.57
C GLY A 50 6.40 9.45 8.66
N ASP A 51 5.89 10.68 8.58
CA ASP A 51 4.81 11.14 9.44
C ASP A 51 3.49 10.44 9.05
N ASP A 52 3.12 9.43 9.83
CA ASP A 52 1.91 8.64 9.61
C ASP A 52 0.62 9.45 9.76
N PHE A 53 0.61 10.46 10.62
CA PHE A 53 -0.59 11.29 10.84
C PHE A 53 -0.84 12.20 9.64
N ALA A 54 0.22 12.87 9.17
CA ALA A 54 0.14 13.67 7.95
C ALA A 54 -0.19 12.78 6.73
N SER A 55 0.38 11.58 6.65
CA SER A 55 0.12 10.62 5.57
C SER A 55 -1.33 10.15 5.55
N MET A 56 -1.89 9.83 6.72
CA MET A 56 -3.31 9.48 6.89
C MET A 56 -4.22 10.63 6.44
N ARG A 57 -3.90 11.86 6.88
CA ARG A 57 -4.65 13.06 6.48
C ARG A 57 -4.62 13.29 4.97
N GLU A 58 -3.45 13.17 4.34
CA GLU A 58 -3.29 13.31 2.88
C GLU A 58 -4.19 12.31 2.13
N VAL A 59 -4.14 11.04 2.52
CA VAL A 59 -4.83 9.95 1.81
C VAL A 59 -6.33 10.08 1.93
N LEU A 60 -6.84 10.28 3.15
CA LEU A 60 -8.27 10.45 3.38
C LEU A 60 -8.80 11.67 2.65
N THR A 61 -8.10 12.81 2.73
CA THR A 61 -8.50 14.04 2.02
C THR A 61 -8.61 13.78 0.51
N ARG A 62 -7.59 13.15 -0.09
CA ARG A 62 -7.57 12.85 -1.53
C ARG A 62 -8.64 11.84 -1.93
N TYR A 63 -8.83 10.79 -1.14
CA TYR A 63 -9.80 9.74 -1.42
C TYR A 63 -11.23 10.27 -1.35
N TYR A 64 -11.60 10.92 -0.25
CA TYR A 64 -12.96 11.38 -0.01
C TYR A 64 -13.34 12.56 -0.90
N ARG A 65 -12.42 13.48 -1.20
CA ARG A 65 -12.67 14.53 -2.21
C ARG A 65 -13.07 13.90 -3.55
N ARG A 66 -12.30 12.92 -4.04
CA ARG A 66 -12.62 12.23 -5.28
C ARG A 66 -13.90 11.38 -5.20
N LEU A 67 -14.24 10.87 -4.03
CA LEU A 67 -15.48 10.13 -3.79
C LEU A 67 -16.70 11.07 -3.92
N LEU A 68 -16.60 12.25 -3.29
CA LEU A 68 -17.61 13.31 -3.35
C LEU A 68 -17.77 13.88 -4.76
N ASP A 69 -16.67 14.14 -5.48
CA ASP A 69 -16.71 14.58 -6.89
C ASP A 69 -17.48 13.58 -7.78
N LYS A 70 -17.40 12.29 -7.43
CA LYS A 70 -18.12 11.20 -8.10
C LYS A 70 -19.53 10.97 -7.58
N LYS A 71 -20.04 11.83 -6.69
CA LYS A 71 -21.35 11.71 -6.03
C LYS A 71 -21.57 10.34 -5.39
N ARG A 72 -20.53 9.78 -4.77
CA ARG A 72 -20.60 8.50 -4.05
C ARG A 72 -20.57 8.74 -2.54
N ALA A 73 -21.35 7.95 -1.81
CA ALA A 73 -21.33 7.97 -0.36
C ALA A 73 -20.08 7.27 0.20
N PRO A 74 -19.57 7.72 1.36
CA PRO A 74 -18.66 6.96 2.23
C PRO A 74 -19.23 5.59 2.60
N ALA A 75 -18.37 4.70 3.09
CA ALA A 75 -18.82 3.47 3.74
C ALA A 75 -19.54 3.76 5.07
N ASP A 76 -20.30 2.78 5.55
CA ASP A 76 -21.04 2.89 6.81
C ASP A 76 -20.10 2.99 8.03
N LEU A 77 -18.92 2.39 7.93
CA LEU A 77 -17.85 2.46 8.92
C LEU A 77 -16.50 2.64 8.25
N VAL A 78 -15.71 3.57 8.77
CA VAL A 78 -14.32 3.76 8.40
C VAL A 78 -13.44 3.30 9.55
N VAL A 79 -12.45 2.46 9.22
CA VAL A 79 -11.46 1.93 10.15
C VAL A 79 -10.10 2.47 9.76
N VAL A 80 -9.34 2.99 10.71
CA VAL A 80 -7.91 3.29 10.52
C VAL A 80 -7.09 2.29 11.32
N ASP A 81 -6.09 1.66 10.67
CA ASP A 81 -5.16 0.73 11.32
C ASP A 81 -4.13 1.51 12.14
N GLY A 82 -4.58 2.02 13.29
CA GLY A 82 -3.76 2.78 14.21
C GLY A 82 -4.50 3.27 15.45
N GLY A 83 -3.72 3.86 16.35
CA GLY A 83 -4.21 4.38 17.63
C GLY A 83 -4.89 5.75 17.53
N ALA A 84 -5.12 6.36 18.69
CA ALA A 84 -5.84 7.63 18.84
C ALA A 84 -5.27 8.79 17.97
N GLY A 85 -3.96 8.84 17.75
CA GLY A 85 -3.33 9.88 16.92
C GLY A 85 -3.75 9.82 15.45
N GLN A 86 -3.68 8.62 14.84
CA GLN A 86 -4.13 8.42 13.46
C GLN A 86 -5.65 8.61 13.34
N LEU A 87 -6.41 8.17 14.35
CA LEU A 87 -7.85 8.39 14.43
C LEU A 87 -8.20 9.90 14.44
N SER A 88 -7.49 10.71 15.23
CA SER A 88 -7.70 12.17 15.25
C SER A 88 -7.35 12.80 13.89
N ALA A 89 -6.23 12.41 13.28
CA ALA A 89 -5.83 12.92 11.97
C ALA A 89 -6.86 12.56 10.88
N ALA A 90 -7.45 11.37 10.96
CA ALA A 90 -8.50 10.92 10.07
C ALA A 90 -9.80 11.71 10.25
N ARG A 91 -10.21 11.97 11.50
CA ARG A 91 -11.37 12.81 11.81
C ARG A 91 -11.20 14.23 11.26
N GLU A 92 -10.04 14.83 11.45
CA GLU A 92 -9.74 16.17 10.92
C GLU A 92 -9.86 16.21 9.38
N ALA A 93 -9.35 15.18 8.68
CA ALA A 93 -9.46 15.08 7.23
C ALA A 93 -10.92 14.99 6.75
N LEU A 94 -11.73 14.16 7.42
CA LEU A 94 -13.15 14.00 7.09
C LEU A 94 -13.95 15.28 7.41
N ALA A 95 -13.71 15.89 8.56
CA ALA A 95 -14.36 17.12 8.99
C ALA A 95 -14.09 18.28 8.02
N ALA A 96 -12.86 18.40 7.51
CA ALA A 96 -12.51 19.41 6.51
C ALA A 96 -13.27 19.25 5.16
N LEU A 97 -13.88 18.09 4.93
CA LEU A 97 -14.70 17.79 3.76
C LEU A 97 -16.21 17.79 4.08
N GLY A 98 -16.61 18.22 5.29
CA GLY A 98 -18.00 18.20 5.75
C GLY A 98 -18.52 16.81 6.12
N LEU A 99 -17.65 15.80 6.23
CA LEU A 99 -18.01 14.41 6.52
C LEU A 99 -18.00 14.11 8.03
N HIS A 100 -18.62 14.99 8.83
CA HIS A 100 -18.68 14.86 10.29
C HIS A 100 -19.42 13.59 10.73
N GLU A 101 -20.46 13.24 9.98
CA GLU A 101 -21.37 12.14 10.28
C GLU A 101 -20.85 10.77 9.84
N VAL A 102 -19.61 10.62 9.36
CA VAL A 102 -19.07 9.31 9.01
C VAL A 102 -18.62 8.59 10.28
N GLU A 103 -19.07 7.36 10.51
CA GLU A 103 -18.57 6.54 11.62
C GLU A 103 -17.11 6.21 11.41
N LEU A 104 -16.29 6.42 12.44
CA LEU A 104 -14.84 6.24 12.36
C LEU A 104 -14.30 5.62 13.64
N VAL A 105 -13.46 4.59 13.49
CA VAL A 105 -12.75 3.96 14.60
C VAL A 105 -11.29 3.71 14.26
N GLY A 106 -10.43 3.75 15.28
CA GLY A 106 -9.05 3.30 15.17
C GLY A 106 -8.91 1.88 15.71
N LEU A 107 -8.12 1.05 15.05
CA LEU A 107 -7.83 -0.32 15.48
C LEU A 107 -6.33 -0.47 15.73
N ALA A 108 -5.92 -0.53 16.99
CA ALA A 108 -4.50 -0.62 17.34
C ALA A 108 -4.00 -2.08 17.42
N LYS A 109 -2.87 -2.36 16.77
CA LYS A 109 -2.30 -3.71 16.55
C LYS A 109 -1.98 -4.50 17.84
N ARG A 110 -1.48 -3.86 18.90
CA ARG A 110 -0.93 -4.58 20.08
C ARG A 110 -1.99 -5.14 21.03
N GLU A 111 -3.20 -4.58 21.03
CA GLU A 111 -4.19 -4.91 22.06
C GLU A 111 -5.60 -5.13 21.51
N GLU A 112 -5.78 -5.01 20.18
CA GLU A 112 -7.08 -5.11 19.51
C GLU A 112 -8.12 -4.18 20.13
N VAL A 113 -7.61 -3.07 20.63
CA VAL A 113 -8.37 -2.01 21.24
C VAL A 113 -8.95 -1.16 20.14
N ILE A 114 -10.27 -0.97 20.23
CA ILE A 114 -11.02 -0.08 19.35
C ILE A 114 -10.96 1.31 19.97
N HIS A 115 -10.20 2.19 19.34
CA HIS A 115 -10.18 3.61 19.65
C HIS A 115 -11.42 4.28 19.06
N ARG A 116 -12.10 5.06 19.90
CA ARG A 116 -13.27 5.84 19.54
C ARG A 116 -12.92 7.31 19.46
N GLU A 117 -13.83 8.08 18.89
CA GLU A 117 -13.65 9.52 18.72
C GLU A 117 -13.61 10.26 20.06
N ARG A 118 -13.11 11.51 20.00
CA ARG A 118 -12.60 12.30 21.14
C ARG A 118 -13.45 12.20 22.41
N GLY A 119 -12.80 11.80 23.50
CA GLY A 119 -13.36 11.77 24.86
C GLY A 119 -13.93 10.42 25.30
N LEU A 120 -14.18 9.51 24.36
CA LEU A 120 -14.70 8.19 24.72
C LEU A 120 -13.57 7.21 25.06
N PRO A 121 -13.70 6.41 26.13
CA PRO A 121 -12.69 5.41 26.46
C PRO A 121 -12.59 4.35 25.35
N PRO A 122 -11.42 3.76 25.13
CA PRO A 122 -11.26 2.65 24.20
C PRO A 122 -12.17 1.48 24.57
N VAL A 123 -12.60 0.71 23.56
CA VAL A 123 -13.41 -0.49 23.76
C VAL A 123 -12.55 -1.71 23.51
N ARG A 124 -12.62 -2.67 24.45
CA ARG A 124 -12.10 -4.02 24.28
C ARG A 124 -13.28 -4.96 24.11
N LEU A 125 -13.34 -5.62 22.96
CA LEU A 125 -14.32 -6.67 22.74
C LEU A 125 -13.83 -8.00 23.35
N PRO A 126 -14.74 -8.86 23.82
CA PRO A 126 -14.37 -10.23 24.19
C PRO A 126 -13.69 -10.95 23.03
N ARG A 127 -12.72 -11.81 23.33
CA ARG A 127 -11.99 -12.59 22.30
C ARG A 127 -12.91 -13.47 21.45
N SER A 128 -14.03 -13.92 21.99
CA SER A 128 -15.05 -14.71 21.28
C SER A 128 -15.99 -13.87 20.40
N SER A 129 -15.87 -12.54 20.42
CA SER A 129 -16.79 -11.65 19.72
C SER A 129 -16.67 -11.76 18.20
N PRO A 130 -17.76 -12.06 17.48
CA PRO A 130 -17.76 -12.04 16.01
C PRO A 130 -17.35 -10.69 15.41
N ALA A 131 -17.66 -9.59 16.09
CA ALA A 131 -17.27 -8.25 15.66
C ALA A 131 -15.75 -8.05 15.75
N LEU A 132 -15.11 -8.58 16.79
CA LEU A 132 -13.65 -8.55 16.91
C LEU A 132 -12.99 -9.36 15.79
N HIS A 133 -13.48 -10.58 15.54
CA HIS A 133 -12.98 -11.42 14.44
C HIS A 133 -13.12 -10.75 13.07
N LEU A 134 -14.21 -10.02 12.83
CA LEU A 134 -14.38 -9.25 11.60
C LEU A 134 -13.35 -8.13 11.50
N LEU A 135 -13.14 -7.35 12.56
CA LEU A 135 -12.16 -6.26 12.59
C LEU A 135 -10.73 -6.77 12.40
N GLN A 136 -10.37 -7.89 13.01
CA GLN A 136 -9.10 -8.58 12.79
C GLN A 136 -8.91 -8.96 11.32
N ARG A 137 -9.90 -9.62 10.70
CA ARG A 137 -9.85 -9.99 9.27
C ARG A 137 -9.69 -8.78 8.35
N ILE A 138 -10.33 -7.67 8.68
CA ILE A 138 -10.22 -6.42 7.92
C ILE A 138 -8.81 -5.85 8.02
N ARG A 139 -8.26 -5.77 9.24
CA ARG A 139 -6.87 -5.33 9.49
C ARG A 139 -5.86 -6.21 8.78
N ASP A 140 -5.98 -7.52 8.94
CA ASP A 140 -5.04 -8.48 8.36
C ASP A 140 -5.06 -8.40 6.83
N GLU A 141 -6.22 -8.15 6.23
CA GLU A 141 -6.37 -7.93 4.80
C GLU A 141 -5.76 -6.59 4.34
N ALA A 142 -5.93 -5.51 5.12
CA ALA A 142 -5.28 -4.23 4.85
C ALA A 142 -3.75 -4.37 4.89
N HIS A 143 -3.23 -4.99 5.96
CA HIS A 143 -1.81 -5.23 6.13
C HIS A 143 -1.25 -6.14 5.03
N ARG A 144 -1.94 -7.23 4.68
CA ARG A 144 -1.56 -8.11 3.56
C ARG A 144 -1.49 -7.34 2.24
N PHE A 145 -2.47 -6.47 1.99
CA PHE A 145 -2.56 -5.70 0.76
C PHE A 145 -1.44 -4.64 0.66
N ALA A 146 -1.06 -4.04 1.79
CA ALA A 146 0.08 -3.13 1.94
C ALA A 146 1.43 -3.84 1.76
N ILE A 147 1.67 -4.96 2.47
CA ILE A 147 2.90 -5.75 2.35
C ILE A 147 3.16 -6.18 0.90
N THR A 148 2.11 -6.68 0.24
CA THR A 148 2.22 -7.11 -1.17
C THR A 148 2.67 -5.96 -2.07
N TYR A 149 2.20 -4.74 -1.79
CA TYR A 149 2.60 -3.56 -2.54
C TYR A 149 4.04 -3.15 -2.26
N HIS A 150 4.46 -3.17 -1.00
CA HIS A 150 5.85 -2.90 -0.64
C HIS A 150 6.81 -3.88 -1.28
N ARG A 151 6.47 -5.18 -1.31
CA ARG A 151 7.28 -6.18 -2.00
C ARG A 151 7.41 -5.86 -3.49
N LEU A 152 6.32 -5.46 -4.14
CA LEU A 152 6.35 -5.03 -5.54
C LEU A 152 7.22 -3.77 -5.75
N LEU A 153 7.07 -2.75 -4.90
CA LEU A 153 7.85 -1.51 -5.00
C LEU A 153 9.35 -1.76 -4.76
N ARG A 154 9.67 -2.58 -3.75
CA ARG A 154 11.05 -2.97 -3.45
C ARG A 154 11.67 -3.76 -4.59
N SER A 155 10.94 -4.74 -5.15
CA SER A 155 11.41 -5.49 -6.31
C SER A 155 11.71 -4.56 -7.49
N ARG A 156 10.82 -3.60 -7.79
CA ARG A 156 11.06 -2.59 -8.84
C ARG A 156 12.25 -1.68 -8.54
N ALA A 157 12.36 -1.15 -7.33
CA ALA A 157 13.48 -0.29 -6.96
C ALA A 157 14.84 -1.02 -7.03
N VAL A 158 14.87 -2.28 -6.62
CA VAL A 158 16.05 -3.15 -6.78
C VAL A 158 16.33 -3.37 -8.27
N THR A 159 15.30 -3.64 -9.07
CA THR A 159 15.44 -3.82 -10.52
C THR A 159 16.03 -2.57 -11.19
N ASP A 160 15.48 -1.39 -10.90
CA ASP A 160 15.97 -0.11 -11.42
C ASP A 160 17.44 0.11 -11.02
N SER A 161 17.78 -0.07 -9.72
CA SER A 161 19.15 0.14 -9.22
C SER A 161 20.18 -0.87 -9.74
N ALA A 162 19.76 -2.11 -10.05
CA ALA A 162 20.66 -3.13 -10.56
C ALA A 162 20.97 -2.85 -12.04
N LEU A 163 19.94 -2.56 -12.84
CA LEU A 163 20.12 -2.21 -14.24
C LEU A 163 20.87 -0.87 -14.42
N ASP A 164 20.73 0.07 -13.47
CA ASP A 164 21.50 1.32 -13.44
C ASP A 164 23.02 1.11 -13.37
N ARG A 165 23.46 -0.01 -12.77
CA ARG A 165 24.88 -0.33 -12.60
C ARG A 165 25.50 -0.98 -13.84
N ILE A 166 24.69 -1.37 -14.84
CA ILE A 166 25.18 -2.02 -16.06
C ILE A 166 25.63 -0.95 -17.07
N PRO A 167 26.94 -0.84 -17.38
CA PRO A 167 27.42 0.16 -18.31
C PRO A 167 26.75 0.03 -19.69
N GLY A 168 26.34 1.15 -20.29
CA GLY A 168 25.70 1.17 -21.61
C GLY A 168 24.20 0.82 -21.64
N ILE A 169 23.61 0.42 -20.50
CA ILE A 169 22.17 0.14 -20.37
C ILE A 169 21.43 1.40 -19.88
N GLY A 170 21.19 2.32 -20.82
CA GLY A 170 20.48 3.57 -20.57
C GLY A 170 18.97 3.40 -20.32
N ARG A 171 18.29 4.51 -19.99
CA ARG A 171 16.85 4.55 -19.64
C ARG A 171 15.92 3.85 -20.63
N VAL A 172 16.15 4.00 -21.94
CA VAL A 172 15.30 3.40 -22.99
C VAL A 172 15.41 1.86 -23.00
N LYS A 173 16.63 1.33 -22.88
CA LYS A 173 16.90 -0.11 -22.84
C LYS A 173 16.35 -0.75 -21.57
N LYS A 174 16.49 -0.06 -20.42
CA LYS A 174 15.88 -0.49 -19.15
C LYS A 174 14.36 -0.59 -19.23
N LEU A 175 13.69 0.43 -19.77
CA LEU A 175 12.24 0.38 -19.92
C LEU A 175 11.80 -0.77 -20.82
N SER A 176 12.59 -1.10 -21.85
CA SER A 176 12.31 -2.21 -22.75
C SER A 176 12.47 -3.56 -22.03
N LEU A 177 13.52 -3.73 -21.23
CA LEU A 177 13.73 -4.90 -20.36
C LEU A 177 12.60 -5.05 -19.34
N LEU A 178 12.23 -3.99 -18.63
CA LEU A 178 11.17 -3.97 -17.62
C LEU A 178 9.76 -4.17 -18.19
N HIS A 179 9.56 -3.86 -19.47
CA HIS A 179 8.31 -4.11 -20.16
C HIS A 179 8.24 -5.56 -20.67
N HIS A 180 9.37 -6.14 -21.04
CA HIS A 180 9.44 -7.51 -21.54
C HIS A 180 9.45 -8.53 -20.39
N PHE A 181 10.14 -8.22 -19.30
CA PHE A 181 10.30 -9.11 -18.14
C PHE A 181 9.63 -8.53 -16.90
N ASP A 182 8.88 -9.37 -16.18
CA ASP A 182 8.08 -8.96 -15.02
C ASP A 182 8.90 -8.61 -13.76
N SER A 183 10.19 -8.97 -13.71
CA SER A 183 11.07 -8.71 -12.56
C SER A 183 12.56 -8.78 -12.90
N LEU A 184 13.42 -8.24 -12.03
CA LEU A 184 14.88 -8.43 -12.11
C LEU A 184 15.28 -9.91 -12.12
N ASP A 185 14.58 -10.75 -11.34
CA ASP A 185 14.90 -12.17 -11.26
C ASP A 185 14.60 -12.89 -12.59
N ALA A 186 13.54 -12.47 -13.29
CA ALA A 186 13.27 -12.96 -14.64
C ALA A 186 14.36 -12.52 -15.63
N ILE A 187 14.82 -11.26 -15.56
CA ILE A 187 15.93 -10.77 -16.40
C ILE A 187 17.23 -11.53 -16.08
N ARG A 188 17.49 -11.79 -14.80
CA ARG A 188 18.68 -12.50 -14.33
C ARG A 188 18.69 -13.97 -14.75
N ALA A 189 17.53 -14.60 -14.81
CA ALA A 189 17.38 -15.99 -15.25
C ALA A 189 17.31 -16.13 -16.78
N ALA A 190 17.08 -15.03 -17.51
CA ALA A 190 16.91 -15.05 -18.95
C ALA A 190 18.19 -15.40 -19.70
N GLY A 191 18.06 -16.23 -20.73
CA GLY A 191 19.16 -16.60 -21.62
C GLY A 191 19.50 -15.51 -22.64
N ALA A 192 20.60 -15.70 -23.38
CA ALA A 192 21.04 -14.76 -24.42
C ALA A 192 20.00 -14.56 -25.54
N GLU A 193 19.26 -15.62 -25.91
CA GLU A 193 18.21 -15.53 -26.92
C GLU A 193 17.00 -14.72 -26.43
N GLU A 194 16.55 -14.96 -25.19
CA GLU A 194 15.41 -14.26 -24.60
C GLU A 194 15.72 -12.77 -24.39
N LEU A 195 16.92 -12.45 -23.90
CA LEU A 195 17.39 -11.07 -23.80
C LEU A 195 17.53 -10.43 -25.18
N GLY A 196 17.99 -11.18 -26.19
CA GLY A 196 18.11 -10.71 -27.57
C GLY A 196 16.76 -10.40 -28.24
N ALA A 197 15.66 -11.00 -27.76
CA ALA A 197 14.30 -10.74 -28.25
C ALA A 197 13.74 -9.38 -27.78
N VAL A 198 14.39 -8.72 -26.80
CA VAL A 198 13.94 -7.42 -26.32
C VAL A 198 14.27 -6.33 -27.34
N ARG A 199 13.22 -5.63 -27.78
CA ARG A 199 13.33 -4.53 -28.74
C ARG A 199 14.32 -3.47 -28.26
N GLY A 200 15.31 -3.16 -29.10
CA GLY A 200 16.29 -2.09 -28.86
C GLY A 200 17.52 -2.51 -28.04
N LEU A 201 17.65 -3.79 -27.69
CA LEU A 201 18.93 -4.35 -27.24
C LEU A 201 19.73 -4.86 -28.43
N HIS A 202 21.03 -4.59 -28.41
CA HIS A 202 21.98 -5.17 -29.35
C HIS A 202 22.77 -6.30 -28.67
N ARG A 203 23.47 -7.12 -29.46
CA ARG A 203 24.28 -8.23 -28.95
C ARG A 203 25.22 -7.82 -27.81
N GLY A 204 25.91 -6.69 -27.94
CA GLY A 204 26.79 -6.16 -26.90
C GLY A 204 26.07 -5.71 -25.62
N ASP A 205 24.78 -5.39 -25.68
CA ASP A 205 23.98 -5.12 -24.48
C ASP A 205 23.63 -6.41 -23.74
N VAL A 206 23.24 -7.45 -24.48
CA VAL A 206 22.93 -8.78 -23.93
C VAL A 206 24.14 -9.38 -23.23
N GLU A 207 25.30 -9.34 -23.88
CA GLU A 207 26.57 -9.83 -23.32
C GLU A 207 26.93 -9.10 -22.01
N ARG A 208 26.74 -7.78 -21.96
CA ARG A 208 26.96 -6.98 -20.73
C ARG A 208 26.01 -7.34 -19.60
N ILE A 209 24.73 -7.57 -19.91
CA ILE A 209 23.72 -7.94 -18.92
C ILE A 209 24.04 -9.31 -18.31
N ILE A 210 24.35 -10.30 -19.14
CA ILE A 210 24.73 -11.64 -18.69
C ILE A 210 26.00 -11.59 -17.84
N ALA A 211 27.04 -10.90 -18.33
CA ALA A 211 28.31 -10.77 -17.61
C ALA A 211 28.13 -10.09 -16.25
N PHE A 212 27.32 -9.03 -16.17
CA PHE A 212 27.04 -8.34 -14.92
C PHE A 212 26.40 -9.26 -13.88
N PHE A 213 25.36 -10.03 -14.26
CA PHE A 213 24.71 -10.92 -13.30
C PHE A 213 25.53 -12.16 -12.95
N ALA A 214 26.39 -12.65 -13.85
CA ALA A 214 27.34 -13.72 -13.53
C ALA A 214 28.33 -13.28 -12.43
N LEU A 215 28.92 -12.10 -12.57
CA LEU A 215 29.84 -11.53 -11.57
C LEU A 215 29.14 -11.22 -10.23
N GLU A 216 27.87 -10.80 -10.25
CA GLU A 216 27.10 -10.53 -9.03
C GLU A 216 26.87 -11.79 -8.18
N GLN A 217 26.74 -12.96 -8.82
CA GLN A 217 26.53 -14.27 -8.17
C GLN A 217 27.81 -14.81 -7.52
N GLU A 218 28.99 -14.52 -8.09
CA GLU A 218 30.27 -14.93 -7.52
C GLU A 218 30.60 -14.16 -6.24
N HIS A 219 30.26 -12.88 -6.15
CA HIS A 219 30.49 -12.07 -4.95
C HIS A 219 29.51 -12.33 -3.78
N HIS A 220 28.41 -13.06 -4.01
CA HIS A 220 27.42 -13.41 -2.97
C HIS A 220 27.53 -14.87 -2.48
N ARG A 221 28.55 -15.61 -2.91
CA ARG A 221 28.94 -16.92 -2.36
C ARG A 221 30.08 -16.77 -1.38
#